data_AF-C3JC98-F1
#
_entry.id   AF-C3JC98-F1
#
_cell.length_a   1.000
_cell.length_b   1.000
_cell.length_c   1.000
_cell.angle_alpha   90.00
_cell.angle_beta   90.00
_cell.angle_gamma   90.00
#
_symmetry.space_group_name_H-M   'P 1'
#
loop_
_entity.id
_entity.type
_entity.pdbx_description
1 polymer ?
#
loop_
_entity_poly.entity_id
_entity_poly.type
_entity_poly.pdbx_seq_one_letter_code
_entity_poly.pdbx_strand_id
1 'polypeptide(L)'
;MCASFAVSLTPESTQASHLSHSFSRADKEARLWYSTPQSKKYMNWRNWTFIRKHPIISSIVAMVVISILVLFVVFLLMHLYTRHGKAVTVPELKGLSFEEAVEKLDDAGLNYEVVDSNYVEDMKPGTVFETLPESGSRVKPRRIIFLTINAFYPRTIAIPEVEGQSARHANALLEGLGFTNIGLKRVDGKYNGLVVGIANEKGQLIPPGTKVTLKAHLTLLVTSDALSFSADSLAIEESLFAIPSGDDDSATPQSEIDTREVAPIKDDEPEEWW
;
A
#
# COMPACT_ATOMS: atom_id res chain seq x y z
N MET A 1 66.51 17.62 20.30
CA MET A 1 65.67 17.88 21.48
C MET A 1 65.32 16.51 22.06
N CYS A 2 66.19 15.88 22.87
CA CYS A 2 66.30 16.04 24.34
C CYS A 2 64.90 15.93 25.00
N ALA A 3 64.59 15.02 25.93
CA ALA A 3 65.38 14.22 26.86
C ALA A 3 64.50 13.01 27.31
N SER A 4 65.03 11.78 27.36
CA SER A 4 65.55 11.09 28.58
C SER A 4 64.55 10.90 29.71
N PHE A 5 64.32 9.64 30.13
CA PHE A 5 64.69 9.07 31.44
C PHE A 5 64.23 7.59 31.50
N ALA A 6 65.14 6.61 31.32
CA ALA A 6 65.79 5.77 32.36
C ALA A 6 64.85 4.65 32.88
N VAL A 7 65.02 3.33 32.63
CA VAL A 7 66.13 2.35 32.68
C VAL A 7 66.77 2.16 34.06
N SER A 8 66.57 0.96 34.63
CA SER A 8 67.42 0.13 35.54
C SER A 8 66.48 -0.82 36.34
N LEU A 9 66.47 -2.17 36.34
CA LEU A 9 67.51 -3.23 36.44
C LEU A 9 68.51 -2.87 37.54
N THR A 10 68.59 -3.51 38.71
CA THR A 10 68.81 -4.95 39.00
C THR A 10 68.68 -5.23 40.52
N PRO A 11 68.69 -6.50 40.97
CA PRO A 11 68.54 -6.93 42.36
C PRO A 11 69.90 -7.12 43.07
N GLU A 12 69.94 -7.06 44.40
CA GLU A 12 71.17 -7.43 45.13
C GLU A 12 70.94 -7.97 46.56
N SER A 13 71.40 -9.21 46.75
CA SER A 13 72.14 -9.80 47.90
C SER A 13 71.55 -9.76 49.33
N THR A 14 71.40 -10.86 50.11
CA THR A 14 72.35 -11.87 50.68
C THR A 14 72.74 -11.55 52.14
N GLN A 15 72.83 -12.64 52.94
CA GLN A 15 73.30 -12.81 54.35
C GLN A 15 72.27 -12.52 55.47
N ALA A 16 71.82 -13.47 56.29
CA ALA A 16 72.42 -14.59 57.04
C ALA A 16 73.22 -14.18 58.30
N SER A 17 72.71 -14.57 59.47
CA SER A 17 73.40 -15.10 60.68
C SER A 17 72.64 -14.66 61.95
N HIS A 18 71.98 -15.60 62.65
CA HIS A 18 72.50 -16.22 63.88
C HIS A 18 72.79 -15.20 65.00
N LEU A 19 72.05 -15.25 66.11
CA LEU A 19 72.62 -15.55 67.43
C LEU A 19 71.54 -15.64 68.52
N SER A 20 71.79 -16.61 69.39
CA SER A 20 71.07 -17.07 70.57
C SER A 20 71.09 -16.10 71.74
N HIS A 21 70.02 -16.07 72.54
CA HIS A 21 70.03 -15.90 74.00
C HIS A 21 68.69 -16.46 74.55
N SER A 22 68.66 -17.69 75.07
CA SER A 22 68.83 -18.07 76.48
C SER A 22 67.72 -17.57 77.44
N PHE A 23 66.81 -18.50 77.73
CA PHE A 23 66.02 -18.75 78.96
C PHE A 23 66.19 -17.80 80.17
N SER A 24 65.07 -17.38 80.79
CA SER A 24 64.70 -17.81 82.16
C SER A 24 63.45 -17.09 82.73
N ARG A 25 62.34 -17.82 82.78
CA ARG A 25 61.51 -18.11 83.98
C ARG A 25 61.19 -16.98 85.00
N ALA A 26 60.21 -16.16 84.67
CA ALA A 26 59.16 -15.57 85.52
C ALA A 26 58.24 -14.89 84.49
N ASP A 27 57.00 -15.31 84.27
CA ASP A 27 55.86 -14.74 84.97
C ASP A 27 54.69 -15.73 84.84
N LYS A 28 54.58 -16.62 85.82
CA LYS A 28 53.27 -17.15 86.20
C LYS A 28 52.62 -16.00 86.93
N GLU A 29 51.56 -15.38 86.39
CA GLU A 29 50.46 -14.65 87.06
C GLU A 29 49.76 -13.74 86.03
N ALA A 30 49.03 -14.34 85.08
CA ALA A 30 48.02 -13.63 84.30
C ALA A 30 46.84 -14.55 84.01
N ARG A 31 46.27 -15.09 85.09
CA ARG A 31 44.92 -15.65 85.10
C ARG A 31 43.98 -14.52 85.51
N LEU A 32 43.15 -14.08 84.56
CA LEU A 32 41.71 -13.87 84.68
C LEU A 32 41.24 -12.62 83.93
N TRP A 33 40.12 -12.81 83.23
CA TRP A 33 39.24 -11.81 82.60
C TRP A 33 39.68 -11.30 81.22
N TYR A 34 39.13 -11.87 80.15
CA TYR A 34 37.81 -11.47 79.63
C TYR A 34 37.20 -12.54 78.71
N SER A 35 36.00 -12.99 79.09
CA SER A 35 34.86 -13.38 78.25
C SER A 35 35.08 -14.19 76.95
N THR A 36 34.79 -15.48 77.01
CA THR A 36 33.91 -16.12 76.01
C THR A 36 32.45 -15.71 76.30
N PRO A 37 31.47 -15.71 75.37
CA PRO A 37 31.45 -16.42 74.08
C PRO A 37 30.80 -15.63 72.91
N GLN A 38 31.29 -15.84 71.69
CA GLN A 38 30.45 -15.66 70.49
C GLN A 38 30.46 -16.98 69.73
N SER A 39 29.56 -17.87 70.16
CA SER A 39 29.12 -19.01 69.39
C SER A 39 28.62 -18.48 68.05
N LYS A 40 29.44 -18.63 67.00
CA LYS A 40 28.94 -18.52 65.63
C LYS A 40 27.82 -19.54 65.54
N LYS A 41 26.57 -19.07 65.50
CA LYS A 41 25.42 -19.91 65.15
C LYS A 41 25.66 -20.42 63.73
N TYR A 42 26.31 -21.56 63.61
CA TYR A 42 26.29 -22.35 62.39
C TYR A 42 24.83 -22.66 62.14
N MET A 43 24.30 -22.12 61.04
CA MET A 43 22.97 -22.45 60.53
C MET A 43 22.76 -23.96 60.68
N ASN A 44 21.70 -24.37 61.38
CA ASN A 44 21.42 -25.78 61.66
C ASN A 44 21.27 -26.56 60.35
N TRP A 45 22.39 -27.11 59.89
CA TRP A 45 22.58 -27.89 58.68
C TRP A 45 22.16 -29.35 58.88
N ARG A 46 21.05 -29.54 59.58
CA ARG A 46 20.59 -30.86 60.01
C ARG A 46 19.95 -31.67 58.87
N ASN A 47 19.89 -31.12 57.67
CA ASN A 47 19.36 -31.79 56.47
C ASN A 47 20.47 -32.37 55.56
N TRP A 48 21.75 -32.20 55.90
CA TRP A 48 22.85 -32.71 55.08
C TRP A 48 23.13 -34.20 55.22
N THR A 49 22.47 -34.86 56.16
CA THR A 49 22.51 -36.33 56.31
C THR A 49 21.62 -37.02 55.27
N PHE A 50 20.65 -36.33 54.67
CA PHE A 50 19.79 -36.88 53.61
C PHE A 50 20.51 -36.86 52.25
N ILE A 51 21.20 -35.76 51.95
CA ILE A 51 21.96 -35.54 50.69
C ILE A 51 23.09 -36.57 50.52
N ARG A 52 23.72 -37.02 51.62
CA ARG A 52 24.74 -38.09 51.60
C ARG A 52 24.17 -39.51 51.52
N LYS A 53 22.92 -39.73 51.94
CA LYS A 53 22.31 -41.08 51.99
C LYS A 53 21.74 -41.54 50.65
N HIS A 54 21.28 -40.60 49.79
CA HIS A 54 20.69 -40.92 48.49
C HIS A 54 21.34 -40.13 47.35
N PRO A 55 22.46 -40.63 46.77
CA PRO A 55 23.22 -39.91 45.74
C PRO A 55 22.40 -39.65 44.45
N ILE A 56 21.44 -40.53 44.14
CA ILE A 56 20.59 -40.43 42.94
C ILE A 56 19.58 -39.27 43.08
N ILE A 57 18.91 -39.15 44.24
CA ILE A 57 17.89 -38.10 44.48
C ILE A 57 18.54 -36.72 44.48
N SER A 58 19.74 -36.57 45.06
CA SER A 58 20.48 -35.31 45.03
C SER A 58 20.82 -34.86 43.60
N SER A 59 21.13 -35.79 42.71
CA SER A 59 21.46 -35.49 41.30
C SER A 59 20.23 -35.07 40.50
N ILE A 60 19.07 -35.71 40.75
CA ILE A 60 17.78 -35.34 40.14
C ILE A 60 17.37 -33.93 40.56
N VAL A 61 17.46 -33.61 41.86
CA VAL A 61 17.16 -32.26 42.35
C VAL A 61 18.12 -31.22 41.77
N ALA A 62 19.42 -31.54 41.68
CA ALA A 62 20.40 -30.65 41.06
C ALA A 62 20.08 -30.39 39.57
N MET A 63 19.71 -31.44 38.81
CA MET A 63 19.25 -31.31 37.42
C MET A 63 18.04 -30.40 37.29
N VAL A 64 17.04 -30.56 38.16
CA VAL A 64 15.83 -29.72 38.16
C VAL A 64 16.16 -28.26 38.48
N VAL A 65 17.00 -28.02 39.48
CA VAL A 65 17.43 -26.66 39.85
C VAL A 65 18.24 -25.99 38.74
N ILE A 66 19.16 -26.73 38.11
CA ILE A 66 19.94 -26.23 36.97
C ILE A 66 19.02 -25.95 35.77
N SER A 67 18.05 -26.82 35.47
CA SER A 67 17.05 -26.55 34.43
C SER A 67 16.23 -25.29 34.71
N ILE A 68 15.77 -25.12 35.95
CA ILE A 68 15.03 -23.90 36.34
C ILE A 68 15.92 -22.66 36.23
N LEU A 69 17.19 -22.75 36.64
CA LEU A 69 18.16 -21.67 36.51
C LEU A 69 18.40 -21.31 35.04
N VAL A 70 18.59 -22.30 34.18
CA VAL A 70 18.78 -22.10 32.74
C VAL A 70 17.55 -21.45 32.12
N LEU A 71 16.34 -21.94 32.43
CA LEU A 71 15.09 -21.34 31.97
C LEU A 71 14.95 -19.88 32.47
N PHE A 72 15.28 -19.62 33.73
CA PHE A 72 15.24 -18.27 34.29
C PHE A 72 16.23 -17.33 33.61
N VAL A 73 17.46 -17.79 33.34
CA VAL A 73 18.49 -17.03 32.63
C VAL A 73 18.08 -16.77 31.19
N VAL A 74 17.53 -17.75 30.48
CA VAL A 74 17.02 -17.57 29.11
C VAL A 74 15.86 -16.58 29.09
N PHE A 75 14.94 -16.68 30.04
CA PHE A 75 13.81 -15.76 30.18
C PHE A 75 14.30 -14.33 30.48
N LEU A 76 15.28 -14.19 31.38
CA LEU A 76 15.90 -12.91 31.71
C LEU A 76 16.64 -12.32 30.51
N LEU A 77 17.41 -13.14 29.76
CA LEU A 77 18.08 -12.72 28.53
C LEU A 77 17.08 -12.25 27.49
N MET A 78 15.97 -12.97 27.29
CA MET A 78 14.90 -12.57 26.38
C MET A 78 14.26 -11.25 26.80
N HIS A 79 14.02 -11.05 28.09
CA HIS A 79 13.43 -9.83 28.62
C HIS A 79 14.36 -8.62 28.49
N LEU A 80 15.68 -8.81 28.64
CA LEU A 80 16.69 -7.76 28.45
C LEU A 80 16.97 -7.47 26.96
N TYR A 81 17.00 -8.51 26.13
CA TYR A 81 17.29 -8.41 24.70
C TYR A 81 16.11 -7.81 23.94
N THR A 82 14.90 -8.26 24.27
CA THR A 82 13.66 -7.69 23.74
C THR A 82 13.35 -6.44 24.56
N ARG A 83 14.03 -5.33 24.26
CA ARG A 83 13.68 -3.99 24.76
C ARG A 83 12.24 -3.64 24.35
N HIS A 84 11.27 -4.15 25.09
CA HIS A 84 9.87 -3.77 24.99
C HIS A 84 9.73 -2.31 25.44
N GLY A 85 9.02 -1.49 24.67
CA GLY A 85 8.46 -0.26 25.24
C GLY A 85 8.80 1.06 24.55
N LYS A 86 9.63 1.07 23.51
CA LYS A 86 9.66 2.23 22.61
C LYS A 86 8.64 2.00 21.50
N ALA A 87 7.49 2.65 21.62
CA ALA A 87 6.52 2.75 20.57
C ALA A 87 6.45 4.21 20.10
N VAL A 88 6.41 4.40 18.79
CA VAL A 88 6.22 5.69 18.15
C VAL A 88 4.81 5.69 17.56
N THR A 89 4.10 6.80 17.69
CA THR A 89 2.79 6.97 17.08
C THR A 89 2.97 7.41 15.63
N VAL A 90 2.27 6.77 14.70
CA VAL A 90 2.26 7.17 13.29
C VAL A 90 1.56 8.53 13.18
N PRO A 91 2.21 9.57 12.63
CA PRO A 91 1.58 10.88 12.44
C PRO A 91 0.44 10.81 11.42
N GLU A 92 -0.38 11.85 11.37
CA GLU A 92 -1.42 11.97 10.34
C GLU A 92 -0.80 12.42 9.02
N LEU A 93 -0.87 11.53 8.01
CA LEU A 93 -0.24 11.71 6.71
C LEU A 93 -1.25 11.85 5.55
N LYS A 94 -2.49 11.42 5.75
CA LYS A 94 -3.54 11.47 4.72
C LYS A 94 -3.78 12.92 4.29
N GLY A 95 -3.84 13.15 2.98
CA GLY A 95 -4.10 14.49 2.43
C GLY A 95 -2.88 15.42 2.34
N LEU A 96 -1.71 15.02 2.85
CA LEU A 96 -0.47 15.78 2.70
C LEU A 96 0.20 15.48 1.36
N SER A 97 1.02 16.41 0.87
CA SER A 97 1.93 16.12 -0.24
C SER A 97 2.92 15.03 0.17
N PHE A 98 3.45 14.31 -0.81
CA PHE A 98 4.46 13.29 -0.57
C PHE A 98 5.67 13.87 0.17
N GLU A 99 6.11 15.07 -0.19
CA GLU A 99 7.25 15.75 0.42
C GLU A 99 6.99 16.10 1.90
N GLU A 100 5.82 16.67 2.22
CA GLU A 100 5.43 16.98 3.61
C GLU A 100 5.25 15.71 4.46
N ALA A 101 4.73 14.64 3.85
CA ALA A 101 4.56 13.37 4.53
C ALA A 101 5.90 12.72 4.88
N VAL A 102 6.89 12.81 3.99
CA VAL A 102 8.25 12.33 4.22
C VAL A 102 8.91 13.10 5.37
N GLU A 103 8.81 14.42 5.39
CA GLU A 103 9.36 15.25 6.48
C GLU A 103 8.78 14.85 7.85
N LYS A 104 7.45 14.67 7.94
CA LYS A 104 6.80 14.23 9.17
C LYS A 104 7.20 12.82 9.61
N LEU A 105 7.45 11.92 8.67
CA LEU A 105 7.90 10.56 8.96
C LEU A 105 9.34 10.54 9.48
N ASP A 106 10.21 11.33 8.87
CA ASP A 106 11.60 11.49 9.29
C ASP A 106 11.69 12.12 10.69
N ASP A 107 10.88 13.15 10.97
CA ASP A 107 10.75 13.76 12.30
C ASP A 107 10.28 12.75 13.37
N ALA A 108 9.39 11.83 12.99
CA ALA A 108 8.93 10.75 13.85
C ALA A 108 9.96 9.59 13.98
N GLY A 109 11.04 9.60 13.21
CA GLY A 109 12.03 8.51 13.17
C GLY A 109 11.45 7.21 12.59
N LEU A 110 10.53 7.34 11.63
CA LEU A 110 9.89 6.25 10.89
C LEU A 110 10.44 6.20 9.47
N ASN A 111 10.47 5.01 8.87
CA ASN A 111 10.86 4.86 7.48
C ASN A 111 9.59 4.78 6.61
N TYR A 112 9.73 5.01 5.31
CA TYR A 112 8.60 4.92 4.37
C TYR A 112 8.94 4.11 3.13
N GLU A 113 7.91 3.59 2.48
CA GLU A 113 7.98 2.92 1.18
C GLU A 113 6.67 3.15 0.42
N VAL A 114 6.75 3.57 -0.84
CA VAL A 114 5.58 3.76 -1.70
C VAL A 114 5.26 2.42 -2.36
N VAL A 115 4.10 1.85 -2.03
CA VAL A 115 3.71 0.51 -2.50
C VAL A 115 2.79 0.58 -3.71
N ASP A 116 1.92 1.59 -3.75
CA ASP A 116 0.92 1.70 -4.80
C ASP A 116 0.55 3.16 -5.09
N SER A 117 -0.07 3.37 -6.25
CA SER A 117 -0.65 4.63 -6.64
C SER A 117 -2.08 4.43 -7.16
N ASN A 118 -3.05 5.08 -6.52
CA ASN A 118 -4.44 5.09 -6.97
C ASN A 118 -4.78 6.47 -7.53
N TYR A 119 -5.65 6.56 -8.54
CA TYR A 119 -6.07 7.85 -9.10
C TYR A 119 -7.45 8.24 -8.58
N VAL A 120 -7.51 9.34 -7.83
CA VAL A 120 -8.74 9.97 -7.37
C VAL A 120 -8.75 11.42 -7.86
N GLU A 121 -9.81 11.80 -8.56
CA GLU A 121 -9.93 13.10 -9.23
C GLU A 121 -10.12 14.26 -8.25
N ASP A 122 -10.74 14.01 -7.10
CA ASP A 122 -11.00 15.01 -6.05
C ASP A 122 -9.75 15.38 -5.22
N MET A 123 -8.64 14.67 -5.44
CA MET A 123 -7.39 14.87 -4.70
C MET A 123 -6.27 15.40 -5.59
N LYS A 124 -5.35 16.14 -4.99
CA LYS A 124 -4.16 16.61 -5.71
C LYS A 124 -3.24 15.44 -6.08
N PRO A 125 -2.59 15.48 -7.25
CA PRO A 125 -1.53 14.55 -7.62
C PRO A 125 -0.41 14.48 -6.58
N GLY A 126 0.10 13.28 -6.31
CA GLY A 126 1.22 13.08 -5.36
C GLY A 126 0.84 13.21 -3.89
N THR A 127 -0.44 13.43 -3.57
CA THR A 127 -0.94 13.44 -2.19
C THR A 127 -1.04 12.02 -1.63
N VAL A 128 -0.75 11.83 -0.34
CA VAL A 128 -0.92 10.53 0.32
C VAL A 128 -2.41 10.21 0.46
N PHE A 129 -2.85 9.14 -0.18
CA PHE A 129 -4.20 8.62 -0.11
C PHE A 129 -4.41 7.78 1.16
N GLU A 130 -3.52 6.81 1.36
CA GLU A 130 -3.64 5.83 2.42
C GLU A 130 -2.27 5.44 2.97
N THR A 131 -2.25 5.01 4.23
CA THR A 131 -1.04 4.55 4.91
C THR A 131 -1.32 3.25 5.65
N LEU A 132 -0.31 2.37 5.67
CA LEU A 132 -0.35 1.13 6.42
C LEU A 132 0.94 0.97 7.22
N PRO A 133 0.90 0.88 8.57
CA PRO A 133 -0.26 1.02 9.47
C PRO A 133 -0.95 2.38 9.40
N GLU A 134 -2.23 2.44 9.80
CA GLU A 134 -3.00 3.68 9.78
C GLU A 134 -2.44 4.75 10.74
N SER A 135 -2.67 6.02 10.40
CA SER A 135 -2.40 7.18 11.25
C SER A 135 -2.89 6.95 12.70
N GLY A 136 -2.09 7.32 13.69
CA GLY A 136 -2.40 7.11 15.11
C GLY A 136 -2.05 5.72 15.65
N SER A 137 -1.67 4.77 14.80
CA SER A 137 -1.20 3.45 15.24
C SER A 137 0.12 3.54 16.01
N ARG A 138 0.30 2.70 17.03
CA ARG A 138 1.57 2.58 17.76
C ARG A 138 2.46 1.52 17.13
N VAL A 139 3.58 1.93 16.58
CA VAL A 139 4.55 1.07 15.90
C VAL A 139 5.89 1.06 16.62
N LYS A 140 6.72 0.05 16.34
CA LYS A 140 8.12 0.06 16.79
C LYS A 140 8.88 1.19 16.05
N PRO A 141 9.90 1.81 16.68
CA PRO A 141 10.73 2.82 16.01
C PRO A 141 11.37 2.26 14.75
N ARG A 142 11.58 3.12 13.75
CA ARG A 142 12.18 2.76 12.45
C ARG A 142 11.41 1.66 11.69
N ARG A 143 10.11 1.53 11.97
CA ARG A 143 9.20 0.71 11.17
C ARG A 143 8.99 1.41 9.83
N ILE A 144 8.90 0.61 8.77
CA ILE A 144 8.52 1.06 7.42
C ILE A 144 7.00 1.24 7.40
N ILE A 145 6.57 2.44 7.03
CA ILE A 145 5.18 2.81 6.77
C ILE A 145 4.97 2.74 5.27
N PHE A 146 4.00 1.94 4.84
CA PHE A 146 3.64 1.83 3.44
C PHE A 146 2.70 2.98 3.07
N LEU A 147 3.06 3.71 2.02
CA LEU A 147 2.30 4.84 1.51
C LEU A 147 1.65 4.44 0.19
N THR A 148 0.36 4.75 0.06
CA THR A 148 -0.35 4.76 -1.21
C THR A 148 -0.57 6.21 -1.60
N ILE A 149 -0.07 6.61 -2.76
CA ILE A 149 -0.14 7.99 -3.24
C ILE A 149 -1.19 8.17 -4.31
N ASN A 150 -1.66 9.40 -4.49
CA ASN A 150 -2.52 9.74 -5.61
C ASN A 150 -1.69 9.82 -6.90
N ALA A 151 -2.06 9.05 -7.91
CA ALA A 151 -1.37 9.02 -9.18
C ALA A 151 -1.43 10.39 -9.87
N PHE A 152 -0.38 10.73 -10.63
CA PHE A 152 -0.32 12.00 -11.35
C PHE A 152 -1.27 12.06 -12.54
N TYR A 153 -1.49 10.91 -13.18
CA TYR A 153 -2.31 10.81 -14.38
C TYR A 153 -3.31 9.67 -14.22
N PRO A 154 -4.51 9.82 -14.79
CA PRO A 154 -5.47 8.74 -14.85
C PRO A 154 -4.92 7.56 -15.65
N ARG A 155 -5.51 6.39 -15.46
CA ARG A 155 -5.15 5.19 -16.21
C ARG A 155 -5.34 5.42 -17.71
N THR A 156 -4.27 5.20 -18.46
CA THR A 156 -4.25 5.29 -19.92
C THR A 156 -4.04 3.91 -20.54
N ILE A 157 -4.68 3.67 -21.68
CA ILE A 157 -4.58 2.44 -22.45
C ILE A 157 -4.21 2.79 -23.89
N ALA A 158 -3.34 2.00 -24.51
CA ALA A 158 -2.99 2.15 -25.91
C ALA A 158 -4.17 1.72 -26.79
N ILE A 159 -4.54 2.58 -27.74
CA ILE A 159 -5.61 2.27 -28.70
C ILE A 159 -5.16 1.16 -29.65
N PRO A 160 -5.95 0.07 -29.80
CA PRO A 160 -5.64 -0.99 -30.74
C PRO A 160 -5.89 -0.52 -32.18
N GLU A 161 -5.30 -1.22 -33.14
CA GLU A 161 -5.61 -1.04 -34.56
C GLU A 161 -6.99 -1.63 -34.87
N VAL A 162 -7.93 -0.77 -35.25
CA VAL A 162 -9.32 -1.15 -35.58
C VAL A 162 -9.70 -0.83 -37.03
N GLU A 163 -8.76 -0.27 -37.81
CA GLU A 163 -9.00 0.06 -39.22
C GLU A 163 -9.31 -1.21 -40.02
N GLY A 164 -10.34 -1.13 -40.87
CA GLY A 164 -10.81 -2.26 -41.68
C GLY A 164 -11.61 -3.32 -40.90
N GLN A 165 -11.78 -3.19 -39.59
CA GLN A 165 -12.65 -4.08 -38.80
C GLN A 165 -14.12 -3.67 -38.90
N SER A 166 -15.02 -4.60 -38.61
CA SER A 166 -16.45 -4.27 -38.50
C SER A 166 -16.70 -3.34 -37.31
N ALA A 167 -17.64 -2.39 -37.45
CA ALA A 167 -17.99 -1.46 -36.37
C ALA A 167 -18.36 -2.17 -35.06
N ARG A 168 -19.04 -3.33 -35.16
CA ARG A 168 -19.41 -4.15 -34.00
C ARG A 168 -18.19 -4.73 -33.29
N HIS A 169 -17.22 -5.24 -34.05
CA HIS A 169 -16.01 -5.83 -33.47
C HIS A 169 -15.13 -4.77 -32.82
N ALA A 170 -14.93 -3.63 -33.50
CA ALA A 170 -14.17 -2.50 -32.97
C ALA A 170 -14.80 -1.96 -31.68
N ASN A 171 -16.13 -1.82 -31.64
CA ASN A 171 -16.83 -1.38 -30.43
C ASN A 171 -16.63 -2.37 -29.26
N ALA A 172 -16.85 -3.67 -29.50
CA ALA A 172 -16.66 -4.70 -28.49
C ALA A 172 -15.20 -4.75 -27.97
N LEU A 173 -14.22 -4.50 -28.84
CA LEU A 173 -12.81 -4.43 -28.47
C LEU A 173 -12.52 -3.24 -27.56
N LEU A 174 -13.04 -2.06 -27.89
CA LEU A 174 -12.88 -0.84 -27.07
C LEU A 174 -13.60 -0.96 -25.73
N GLU A 175 -14.82 -1.50 -25.70
CA GLU A 175 -15.56 -1.79 -24.47
C GLU A 175 -14.81 -2.80 -23.60
N GLY A 176 -14.23 -3.85 -24.21
CA GLY A 176 -13.42 -4.85 -23.52
C GLY A 176 -12.13 -4.29 -22.91
N LEU A 177 -11.61 -3.18 -23.45
CA LEU A 177 -10.48 -2.43 -22.87
C LEU A 177 -10.92 -1.49 -21.74
N GLY A 178 -12.22 -1.28 -21.53
CA GLY A 178 -12.79 -0.45 -20.48
C GLY A 178 -13.14 0.98 -20.90
N PHE A 179 -13.21 1.26 -22.21
CA PHE A 179 -13.73 2.54 -22.70
C PHE A 179 -15.26 2.54 -22.64
N THR A 180 -15.86 3.51 -21.95
CA THR A 180 -17.32 3.58 -21.76
C THR A 180 -18.00 4.56 -22.71
N ASN A 181 -17.26 5.57 -23.21
CA ASN A 181 -17.80 6.68 -23.98
C ASN A 181 -17.47 6.53 -25.47
N ILE A 182 -18.18 5.66 -26.19
CA ILE A 182 -17.93 5.39 -27.60
C ILE A 182 -19.11 5.90 -28.45
N GLY A 183 -18.85 6.89 -29.30
CA GLY A 183 -19.77 7.41 -30.31
C GLY A 183 -19.54 6.77 -31.67
N LEU A 184 -20.54 6.85 -32.55
CA LEU A 184 -20.45 6.37 -33.92
C LEU A 184 -20.78 7.52 -34.88
N LYS A 185 -19.86 7.82 -35.80
CA LYS A 185 -20.05 8.81 -36.86
C LYS A 185 -19.88 8.13 -38.20
N ARG A 186 -20.85 8.31 -39.08
CA ARG A 186 -20.79 7.76 -40.44
C ARG A 186 -20.02 8.69 -41.36
N VAL A 187 -19.21 8.11 -42.22
CA VAL A 187 -18.42 8.79 -43.25
C VAL A 187 -18.64 8.05 -44.57
N ASP A 188 -18.59 8.76 -45.69
CA ASP A 188 -18.73 8.12 -47.00
C ASP A 188 -17.55 7.20 -47.29
N GLY A 189 -17.83 6.01 -47.78
CA GLY A 189 -16.79 5.02 -48.09
C GLY A 189 -17.24 3.95 -49.06
N LYS A 190 -16.26 3.24 -49.62
CA LYS A 190 -16.46 2.20 -50.65
C LYS A 190 -17.24 0.98 -50.14
N TYR A 191 -17.17 0.71 -48.85
CA TYR A 191 -17.76 -0.46 -48.20
C TYR A 191 -18.68 0.01 -47.08
N ASN A 192 -19.73 -0.75 -46.76
CA ASN A 192 -20.60 -0.42 -45.63
C ASN A 192 -20.16 -1.16 -44.35
N GLY A 193 -20.17 -0.47 -43.21
CA GLY A 193 -19.99 -1.06 -41.89
C GLY A 193 -18.53 -1.30 -41.46
N LEU A 194 -17.55 -0.80 -42.21
CA LEU A 194 -16.13 -0.88 -41.86
C LEU A 194 -15.67 0.38 -41.12
N VAL A 195 -14.75 0.20 -40.18
CA VAL A 195 -14.14 1.32 -39.45
C VAL A 195 -12.97 1.89 -40.26
N VAL A 196 -13.02 3.20 -40.54
CA VAL A 196 -11.90 3.95 -41.14
C VAL A 196 -10.88 4.32 -40.08
N GLY A 197 -11.35 4.61 -38.87
CA GLY A 197 -10.47 4.97 -37.76
C GLY A 197 -11.24 5.46 -36.55
N ILE A 198 -10.48 5.87 -35.53
CA ILE A 198 -11.00 6.45 -34.30
C ILE A 198 -10.64 7.94 -34.28
N ALA A 199 -11.63 8.77 -33.95
CA ALA A 199 -11.45 10.20 -33.74
C ALA A 199 -11.72 10.56 -32.26
N ASN A 200 -11.09 11.64 -31.79
CA ASN A 200 -11.43 12.26 -30.51
C ASN A 200 -12.70 13.14 -30.63
N GLU A 201 -13.13 13.73 -29.51
CA GLU A 201 -14.22 14.73 -29.45
C GLU A 201 -14.04 15.92 -30.41
N LYS A 202 -12.80 16.28 -30.70
CA LYS A 202 -12.46 17.39 -31.61
C LYS A 202 -12.49 16.96 -33.09
N GLY A 203 -12.86 15.72 -33.39
CA GLY A 203 -12.88 15.16 -34.74
C GLY A 203 -11.49 14.83 -35.31
N GLN A 204 -10.43 14.90 -34.51
CA GLN A 204 -9.06 14.58 -34.91
C GLN A 204 -8.83 13.07 -34.85
N LEU A 205 -8.29 12.51 -35.92
CA LEU A 205 -7.92 11.09 -36.00
C LEU A 205 -6.82 10.76 -34.98
N ILE A 206 -7.03 9.68 -34.23
CA ILE A 206 -6.06 9.17 -33.27
C ILE A 206 -5.35 7.96 -33.90
N PRO A 207 -4.03 8.02 -34.10
CA PRO A 207 -3.29 6.88 -34.65
C PRO A 207 -3.28 5.71 -33.65
N PRO A 208 -3.19 4.46 -34.14
CA PRO A 208 -3.09 3.28 -33.30
C PRO A 208 -1.83 3.35 -32.41
N GLY A 209 -1.91 2.77 -31.22
CA GLY A 209 -0.85 2.81 -30.22
C GLY A 209 -0.82 4.08 -29.35
N THR A 210 -1.61 5.11 -29.70
CA THR A 210 -1.74 6.31 -28.86
C THR A 210 -2.37 5.94 -27.52
N LYS A 211 -1.77 6.42 -26.42
CA LYS A 211 -2.30 6.23 -25.07
C LYS A 211 -3.40 7.24 -24.79
N VAL A 212 -4.60 6.74 -24.52
CA VAL A 212 -5.78 7.57 -24.22
C VAL A 212 -6.36 7.16 -22.88
N THR A 213 -6.96 8.12 -22.19
CA THR A 213 -7.61 7.91 -20.89
C THR A 213 -8.93 7.18 -21.06
N LEU A 214 -9.30 6.35 -20.08
CA LEU A 214 -10.54 5.57 -20.13
C LEU A 214 -11.83 6.42 -20.21
N LYS A 215 -11.77 7.65 -19.69
CA LYS A 215 -12.89 8.60 -19.68
C LYS A 215 -13.04 9.38 -20.99
N ALA A 216 -12.04 9.36 -21.89
CA ALA A 216 -12.09 10.11 -23.13
C ALA A 216 -13.26 9.64 -24.02
N HIS A 217 -13.95 10.56 -24.67
CA HIS A 217 -14.96 10.17 -25.66
C HIS A 217 -14.27 9.84 -26.99
N LEU A 218 -14.49 8.63 -27.46
CA LEU A 218 -13.96 8.11 -28.72
C LEU A 218 -15.09 8.06 -29.74
N THR A 219 -14.86 8.51 -30.96
CA THR A 219 -15.83 8.40 -32.06
C THR A 219 -15.30 7.44 -33.11
N LEU A 220 -16.01 6.34 -33.33
CA LEU A 220 -15.75 5.40 -34.42
C LEU A 220 -16.25 6.00 -35.73
N LEU A 221 -15.34 6.17 -36.70
CA LEU A 221 -15.67 6.58 -38.06
C LEU A 221 -16.02 5.34 -38.87
N VAL A 222 -17.29 5.17 -39.20
CA VAL A 222 -17.79 3.99 -39.92
C VAL A 222 -18.18 4.37 -41.33
N THR A 223 -17.73 3.61 -42.31
CA THR A 223 -18.13 3.81 -43.70
C THR A 223 -19.59 3.43 -43.89
N SER A 224 -20.40 4.32 -44.47
CA SER A 224 -21.74 3.98 -44.95
C SER A 224 -21.82 4.24 -46.44
N ASP A 225 -22.37 3.28 -47.17
CA ASP A 225 -22.68 3.49 -48.57
C ASP A 225 -23.97 4.31 -48.66
N ALA A 226 -23.84 5.57 -49.07
CA ALA A 226 -24.97 6.47 -49.28
C ALA A 226 -25.97 5.94 -50.32
N LEU A 227 -25.54 5.03 -51.21
CA LEU A 227 -26.38 4.45 -52.27
C LEU A 227 -27.17 3.22 -51.80
N SER A 228 -26.84 2.65 -50.63
CA SER A 228 -27.55 1.50 -50.09
C SER A 228 -28.95 1.83 -49.54
N PHE A 229 -29.27 3.12 -49.34
CA PHE A 229 -30.60 3.56 -48.92
C PHE A 229 -31.63 3.63 -50.07
N SER A 230 -31.19 3.64 -51.34
CA SER A 230 -32.11 3.69 -52.50
C SER A 230 -32.37 2.33 -53.14
N ALA A 231 -31.65 1.28 -52.75
CA ALA A 231 -31.76 -0.05 -53.35
C ALA A 231 -32.81 -0.95 -52.67
N ASP A 232 -33.33 -0.56 -51.50
CA ASP A 232 -34.40 -1.27 -50.80
C ASP A 232 -35.79 -0.86 -51.34
N SER A 233 -35.93 -0.91 -52.67
CA SER A 233 -37.15 -0.51 -53.40
C SER A 233 -38.10 -1.69 -53.67
N LEU A 234 -37.98 -2.81 -52.93
CA LEU A 234 -38.91 -3.95 -53.05
C LEU A 234 -40.21 -3.78 -52.24
N ALA A 235 -40.45 -2.61 -51.63
CA ALA A 235 -41.64 -2.33 -50.83
C ALA A 235 -42.74 -1.53 -51.56
N ILE A 236 -42.68 -1.38 -52.89
CA ILE A 236 -43.66 -0.55 -53.65
C ILE A 236 -44.75 -1.38 -54.38
N GLU A 237 -44.65 -2.71 -54.42
CA GLU A 237 -45.61 -3.53 -55.19
C GLU A 237 -46.91 -3.93 -54.45
N GLU A 238 -47.17 -3.48 -53.22
CA GLU A 238 -48.39 -3.87 -52.50
C GLU A 238 -49.59 -2.92 -52.74
N SER A 239 -49.38 -1.73 -53.31
CA SER A 239 -50.45 -0.73 -53.45
C SER A 239 -51.12 -0.66 -54.83
N LEU A 240 -50.80 -1.54 -55.79
CA LEU A 240 -51.36 -1.46 -57.16
C LEU A 240 -52.40 -2.54 -57.52
N PHE A 241 -52.76 -3.47 -56.61
CA PHE A 241 -53.74 -4.53 -56.91
C PHE A 241 -55.05 -4.44 -56.10
N ALA A 242 -55.54 -3.24 -55.81
CA ALA A 242 -56.91 -3.04 -55.33
C ALA A 242 -57.81 -2.61 -56.49
N ILE A 243 -58.30 -3.59 -57.27
CA ILE A 243 -59.42 -3.36 -58.20
C ILE A 243 -60.69 -3.17 -57.35
N PRO A 244 -61.42 -2.05 -57.44
CA PRO A 244 -62.67 -1.91 -56.72
C PRO A 244 -63.76 -2.65 -57.49
N SER A 245 -64.12 -3.85 -57.03
CA SER A 245 -65.41 -4.46 -57.35
C SER A 245 -66.48 -3.71 -56.57
N GLY A 246 -67.35 -3.01 -57.29
CA GLY A 246 -68.60 -2.50 -56.72
C GLY A 246 -69.44 -3.64 -56.17
N ASP A 247 -70.07 -3.40 -55.03
CA ASP A 247 -71.50 -3.54 -54.81
C ASP A 247 -71.84 -3.11 -53.37
N ASP A 248 -72.72 -2.11 -53.30
CA ASP A 248 -73.74 -1.83 -52.29
C ASP A 248 -73.46 -1.60 -50.77
N ASP A 249 -74.23 -0.61 -50.30
CA ASP A 249 -74.82 -0.44 -48.97
C ASP A 249 -74.07 0.33 -47.86
N SER A 250 -74.39 1.63 -47.84
CA SER A 250 -74.88 2.40 -46.68
C SER A 250 -74.11 2.33 -45.35
N ALA A 251 -73.38 3.42 -45.04
CA ALA A 251 -73.55 4.16 -43.78
C ALA A 251 -72.59 5.36 -43.73
N THR A 252 -73.15 6.57 -43.71
CA THR A 252 -72.47 7.82 -43.30
C THR A 252 -72.09 7.73 -41.82
N PRO A 253 -70.96 8.32 -41.38
CA PRO A 253 -71.11 9.60 -40.67
C PRO A 253 -69.98 10.62 -40.92
N GLN A 254 -70.43 11.84 -41.23
CA GLN A 254 -69.99 13.17 -40.79
C GLN A 254 -68.49 13.52 -40.80
N SER A 255 -68.16 14.37 -41.78
CA SER A 255 -67.05 15.31 -41.81
C SER A 255 -67.21 16.41 -40.74
N GLU A 256 -66.19 16.58 -39.90
CA GLU A 256 -65.99 17.81 -39.13
C GLU A 256 -64.63 18.40 -39.48
N ILE A 257 -64.67 19.54 -40.16
CA ILE A 257 -63.54 20.32 -40.62
C ILE A 257 -63.28 21.37 -39.53
N ASP A 258 -62.23 21.21 -38.72
CA ASP A 258 -61.73 22.30 -37.87
C ASP A 258 -60.49 22.94 -38.53
N THR A 259 -60.76 23.93 -39.37
CA THR A 259 -59.76 24.90 -39.82
C THR A 259 -59.43 25.84 -38.68
N ARG A 260 -58.31 25.61 -38.00
CA ARG A 260 -57.61 26.64 -37.23
C ARG A 260 -56.31 27.05 -37.91
N GLU A 261 -56.43 28.25 -38.48
CA GLU A 261 -55.42 29.20 -38.94
C GLU A 261 -54.20 29.28 -38.00
N VAL A 262 -53.02 28.95 -38.53
CA VAL A 262 -51.73 29.19 -37.89
C VAL A 262 -51.06 30.36 -38.59
N ALA A 263 -50.84 31.44 -37.83
CA ALA A 263 -50.26 32.71 -38.24
C ALA A 263 -48.80 32.57 -38.74
N PRO A 264 -48.31 33.52 -39.57
CA PRO A 264 -46.96 33.46 -40.13
C PRO A 264 -45.88 33.73 -39.07
N ILE A 265 -44.85 32.88 -39.06
CA ILE A 265 -43.62 33.07 -38.30
C ILE A 265 -42.83 34.21 -38.97
N LYS A 266 -42.46 35.19 -38.16
CA LYS A 266 -41.71 36.39 -38.54
C LYS A 266 -40.24 36.01 -38.73
N ASP A 267 -39.65 36.44 -39.84
CA ASP A 267 -38.21 36.35 -40.08
C ASP A 267 -37.48 37.32 -39.14
N ASP A 268 -36.64 36.80 -38.25
CA ASP A 268 -35.65 37.59 -37.50
C ASP A 268 -34.31 37.52 -38.24
N GLU A 269 -33.78 38.72 -38.54
CA GLU A 269 -32.48 38.95 -39.19
C GLU A 269 -31.27 38.44 -38.38
N PRO A 270 -30.12 38.21 -39.04
CA PRO A 270 -28.95 37.59 -38.42
C PRO A 270 -28.08 38.59 -37.64
N GLU A 271 -27.78 38.28 -36.37
CA GLU A 271 -26.74 39.01 -35.61
C GLU A 271 -25.33 38.54 -36.01
N GLU A 272 -24.54 39.50 -36.48
CA GLU A 272 -23.10 39.42 -36.72
C GLU A 272 -22.34 39.23 -35.40
N TRP A 273 -21.37 38.29 -35.40
CA TRP A 273 -20.40 38.12 -34.33
C TRP A 273 -19.00 38.22 -34.93
N TRP A 274 -18.40 39.39 -34.74
CA TRP A 274 -16.95 39.55 -34.64
C TRP A 274 -16.50 39.18 -33.22
#